data_AF-A0A1Q8QH30-F1
#
_entry.id   AF-A0A1Q8QH30-F1
#
_cell.length_a   1.000
_cell.length_b   1.000
_cell.length_c   1.000
_cell.angle_alpha   90.00
_cell.angle_beta   90.00
_cell.angle_gamma   90.00
#
_symmetry.space_group_name_H-M   'P 1'
#
loop_
_entity.id
_entity.type
_entity.pdbx_description
1 polymer ?
#
loop_
_entity_poly.entity_id
_entity_poly.type
_entity_poly.pdbx_seq_one_letter_code
_entity_poly.pdbx_strand_id
1 'polypeptide(L)'
;MKPTVAKDYISSSKIPDFSFSQRLLETIDVENIEEALIHIIQKLLRGKKLRDFLVTKDYLIAIDGTRKMSRPYRWSEECLQKRIRGTEDQYEYYVYTLEANLVFSNGLTLPLMTEFLDNTSEVNPESNKTVKVKVLSDWQPG
;
A
#
# COMPACT_ATOMS: atom_id res chain seq x y z
N MET A 1 -31.04 -42.07 -20.85
CA MET A 1 -29.89 -41.23 -21.25
C MET A 1 -29.73 -40.14 -20.20
N LYS A 2 -28.76 -40.26 -19.29
CA LYS A 2 -28.52 -39.29 -18.21
C LYS A 2 -27.59 -38.19 -18.71
N PRO A 3 -27.80 -36.91 -18.37
CA PRO A 3 -26.88 -35.86 -18.77
C PRO A 3 -25.59 -35.99 -17.96
N THR A 4 -24.47 -36.12 -18.67
CA THR A 4 -23.13 -36.02 -18.09
C THR A 4 -22.84 -34.55 -17.83
N VAL A 5 -22.97 -34.13 -16.58
CA VAL A 5 -22.46 -32.83 -16.14
C VAL A 5 -20.94 -32.95 -16.09
N ALA A 6 -20.24 -32.21 -16.95
CA ALA A 6 -18.81 -32.00 -16.82
C ALA A 6 -18.56 -31.28 -15.48
N LYS A 7 -18.18 -32.06 -14.46
CA LYS A 7 -17.57 -31.51 -13.26
C LYS A 7 -16.13 -31.18 -13.64
N ASP A 8 -15.91 -29.99 -14.16
CA ASP A 8 -14.56 -29.44 -14.26
C ASP A 8 -14.07 -29.19 -12.83
N TYR A 9 -13.42 -30.21 -12.27
CA TYR A 9 -12.65 -30.10 -11.06
C TYR A 9 -11.51 -29.11 -11.33
N ILE A 10 -11.63 -27.89 -10.81
CA ILE A 10 -10.47 -27.04 -10.61
C ILE A 10 -9.56 -27.80 -9.64
N SER A 11 -8.50 -28.41 -10.18
CA SER A 11 -7.44 -29.05 -9.39
C SER A 11 -6.98 -28.08 -8.29
N SER A 12 -6.96 -28.53 -7.04
CA SER A 12 -6.52 -27.73 -5.89
C SER A 12 -5.06 -27.27 -6.00
N SER A 13 -4.33 -27.73 -7.02
CA SER A 13 -2.95 -27.33 -7.35
C SER A 13 -2.81 -25.97 -8.04
N LYS A 14 -3.90 -25.24 -8.30
CA LYS A 14 -3.87 -23.92 -8.97
C LYS A 14 -3.95 -22.72 -8.03
N ILE A 15 -4.23 -22.94 -6.75
CA ILE A 15 -4.31 -21.85 -5.77
C ILE A 15 -2.95 -21.83 -5.04
N PRO A 16 -2.18 -20.73 -5.15
CA PRO A 16 -0.92 -20.63 -4.42
C PRO A 16 -1.19 -20.75 -2.93
N ASP A 17 -0.43 -21.60 -2.27
CA ASP A 17 -0.45 -21.72 -0.82
C ASP A 17 0.41 -20.62 -0.19
N PHE A 18 0.32 -20.48 1.14
CA PHE A 18 1.11 -19.48 1.88
C PHE A 18 2.62 -19.65 1.63
N SER A 19 3.09 -20.90 1.48
CA SER A 19 4.49 -21.20 1.24
C SER A 19 4.97 -20.68 -0.12
N PHE A 20 4.11 -20.68 -1.15
CA PHE A 20 4.40 -20.09 -2.44
C PHE A 20 4.49 -18.57 -2.37
N SER A 21 3.53 -17.90 -1.73
CA SER A 21 3.56 -16.44 -1.56
C SER A 21 4.82 -15.99 -0.82
N GLN A 22 5.22 -16.71 0.22
CA GLN A 22 6.44 -16.39 0.97
C GLN A 22 7.70 -16.54 0.11
N ARG A 23 7.89 -17.69 -0.57
CA ARG A 23 9.04 -17.91 -1.46
C ARG A 23 9.12 -16.87 -2.58
N LEU A 24 7.96 -16.47 -3.10
CA LEU A 24 7.88 -15.44 -4.13
C LEU A 24 8.31 -14.07 -3.58
N LEU A 25 7.82 -13.68 -2.41
CA LEU A 25 8.21 -12.42 -1.76
C LEU A 25 9.69 -12.40 -1.34
N GLU A 26 10.29 -13.55 -1.03
CA GLU A 26 11.73 -13.67 -0.74
C GLU A 26 12.62 -13.46 -1.97
N THR A 27 12.07 -13.63 -3.19
CA THR A 27 12.85 -13.57 -4.45
C THR A 27 12.55 -12.35 -5.29
N ILE A 28 11.41 -11.68 -5.07
CA ILE A 28 11.06 -10.46 -5.77
C ILE A 28 11.69 -9.26 -5.09
N ASP A 29 12.31 -8.39 -5.88
CA ASP A 29 12.76 -7.07 -5.45
C ASP A 29 11.58 -6.16 -5.10
N VAL A 30 11.66 -5.41 -4.00
CA VAL A 30 10.52 -4.62 -3.50
C VAL A 30 10.11 -3.56 -4.50
N GLU A 31 11.09 -2.90 -5.12
CA GLU A 31 10.91 -1.89 -6.17
C GLU A 31 10.15 -2.47 -7.38
N ASN A 32 10.43 -3.73 -7.75
CA ASN A 32 9.72 -4.39 -8.85
C ASN A 32 8.22 -4.60 -8.56
N ILE A 33 7.82 -4.71 -7.29
CA ILE A 33 6.40 -4.86 -6.91
C ILE A 33 5.66 -3.54 -7.10
N GLU A 34 6.22 -2.44 -6.59
CA GLU A 34 5.62 -1.11 -6.73
C GLU A 34 5.55 -0.70 -8.21
N GLU A 35 6.62 -0.90 -8.97
CA GLU A 35 6.62 -0.62 -10.41
C GLU A 35 5.55 -1.43 -11.17
N ALA A 36 5.41 -2.73 -10.85
CA ALA A 36 4.39 -3.57 -11.47
C ALA A 36 2.97 -3.07 -11.17
N LEU A 37 2.69 -2.66 -9.92
CA LEU A 37 1.40 -2.09 -9.52
C LEU A 37 1.12 -0.78 -10.27
N ILE A 38 2.09 0.13 -10.31
CA ILE A 38 1.99 1.41 -11.02
C ILE A 38 1.70 1.15 -12.51
N HIS A 39 2.39 0.20 -13.14
CA HIS A 39 2.17 -0.14 -14.55
C HIS A 39 0.75 -0.65 -14.83
N ILE A 40 0.21 -1.49 -13.94
CA ILE A 40 -1.18 -1.98 -14.04
C ILE A 40 -2.15 -0.81 -13.92
N ILE A 41 -1.96 0.08 -12.94
CA ILE A 41 -2.81 1.25 -12.74
C ILE A 41 -2.76 2.17 -13.96
N GLN A 42 -1.57 2.48 -14.48
CA GLN A 42 -1.42 3.27 -15.71
C GLN A 42 -2.15 2.63 -16.90
N LYS A 43 -2.11 1.30 -17.05
CA LYS A 43 -2.89 0.60 -18.08
C LYS A 43 -4.40 0.77 -17.89
N LEU A 44 -4.90 0.66 -16.65
CA LEU A 44 -6.33 0.85 -16.34
C LEU A 44 -6.79 2.29 -16.61
N LEU A 45 -5.97 3.27 -16.23
CA LEU A 45 -6.22 4.69 -16.45
C LEU A 45 -6.23 5.03 -17.95
N ARG A 46 -5.22 4.60 -18.71
CA ARG A 46 -5.16 4.76 -20.18
C ARG A 46 -6.31 4.05 -20.88
N GLY A 47 -6.70 2.87 -20.41
CA GLY A 47 -7.83 2.11 -20.89
C GLY A 47 -9.20 2.69 -20.49
N LYS A 48 -9.22 3.78 -19.72
CA LYS A 48 -10.42 4.51 -19.29
C LYS A 48 -11.40 3.64 -18.48
N LYS A 49 -10.93 2.51 -17.94
CA LYS A 49 -11.77 1.50 -17.26
C LYS A 49 -12.32 1.98 -15.91
N LEU A 50 -11.71 3.02 -15.36
CA LEU A 50 -12.02 3.54 -14.02
C LEU A 50 -12.81 4.87 -14.07
N ARG A 51 -13.18 5.35 -15.26
CA ARG A 51 -13.82 6.66 -15.45
C ARG A 51 -15.20 6.78 -14.80
N ASP A 52 -15.97 5.71 -14.80
CA ASP A 52 -17.33 5.71 -14.26
C ASP A 52 -17.32 5.75 -12.73
N PHE A 53 -16.17 5.46 -12.11
CA PHE A 53 -15.98 5.42 -10.67
C PHE A 53 -15.27 6.67 -10.13
N LEU A 54 -14.99 7.67 -10.97
CA LEU A 54 -14.36 8.91 -10.51
C LEU A 54 -15.22 9.64 -9.48
N VAL A 55 -14.56 10.29 -8.52
CA VAL A 55 -15.21 11.13 -7.51
C VAL A 55 -15.35 12.52 -8.13
N THR A 56 -16.58 12.97 -8.36
CA THR A 56 -16.83 14.32 -8.93
C THR A 56 -16.11 14.56 -10.27
N LYS A 57 -15.88 13.51 -11.07
CA LYS A 57 -15.09 13.49 -12.32
C LYS A 57 -13.58 13.65 -12.17
N ASP A 58 -13.06 13.65 -10.94
CA ASP A 58 -11.64 13.73 -10.64
C ASP A 58 -11.08 12.41 -10.07
N TYR A 59 -9.77 12.27 -10.20
CA TYR A 59 -9.01 11.23 -9.48
C TYR A 59 -8.72 11.74 -8.07
N LEU A 60 -9.27 11.07 -7.07
CA LEU A 60 -9.02 11.40 -5.67
C LEU A 60 -7.89 10.53 -5.12
N ILE A 61 -6.86 11.14 -4.57
CA ILE A 61 -5.79 10.43 -3.86
C ILE A 61 -5.96 10.68 -2.37
N ALA A 62 -6.17 9.61 -1.60
CA ALA A 62 -6.10 9.65 -0.16
C ALA A 62 -4.67 9.35 0.28
N ILE A 63 -4.15 10.14 1.21
CA ILE A 63 -2.86 9.92 1.86
C ILE A 63 -3.14 9.74 3.34
N ASP A 64 -2.76 8.60 3.88
CA ASP A 64 -2.92 8.31 5.31
C ASP A 64 -1.73 7.54 5.86
N GLY A 65 -1.52 7.69 7.16
CA GLY A 65 -0.51 6.97 7.89
C GLY A 65 -1.09 5.72 8.55
N THR A 66 -0.46 4.57 8.36
CA THR A 66 -0.89 3.30 8.98
C THR A 66 0.23 2.64 9.78
N ARG A 67 -0.13 2.09 10.93
CA ARG A 67 0.79 1.26 11.73
C ARG A 67 0.73 -0.18 11.24
N LYS A 68 1.81 -0.68 10.66
CA LYS A 68 1.87 -2.06 10.14
C LYS A 68 2.18 -3.10 11.21
N MET A 69 3.01 -2.75 12.18
CA MET A 69 3.48 -3.69 13.19
C MET A 69 3.87 -2.97 14.48
N SER A 70 3.65 -3.61 15.62
CA SER A 70 4.28 -3.21 16.88
C SER A 70 4.71 -4.41 17.75
N ARG A 71 5.77 -4.24 18.55
CA ARG A 71 6.29 -5.24 19.50
C ARG A 71 6.83 -4.54 20.78
N PRO A 72 6.90 -5.26 21.91
CA PRO A 72 7.47 -4.73 23.15
C PRO A 72 9.02 -4.82 23.22
N TYR A 73 9.68 -5.22 22.13
CA TYR A 73 11.14 -5.30 22.03
C TYR A 73 11.59 -4.77 20.66
N ARG A 74 12.83 -4.29 20.57
CA ARG A 74 13.42 -3.79 19.30
C ARG A 74 13.90 -4.96 18.46
N TRP A 75 13.45 -5.06 17.21
CA TRP A 75 13.86 -6.13 16.27
C TRP A 75 14.68 -5.62 15.07
N SER A 76 14.69 -4.31 14.80
CA SER A 76 15.63 -3.68 13.87
C SER A 76 15.94 -2.24 14.29
N GLU A 77 16.98 -1.66 13.72
CA GLU A 77 17.41 -0.30 14.07
C GLU A 77 16.45 0.78 13.53
N GLU A 78 15.78 0.48 12.43
CA GLU A 78 14.88 1.36 11.68
C GLU A 78 13.51 1.52 12.38
N CYS A 79 13.21 0.69 13.38
CA CYS A 79 11.94 0.75 14.11
C CYS A 79 11.75 2.08 14.85
N LEU A 80 10.55 2.66 14.72
CA LEU A 80 10.13 3.78 15.55
C LEU A 80 9.92 3.29 16.99
N GLN A 81 10.22 4.14 17.97
CA GLN A 81 10.05 3.82 19.39
C GLN A 81 9.14 4.83 20.07
N LYS A 82 8.29 4.35 20.98
CA LYS A 82 7.48 5.19 21.84
C LYS A 82 7.43 4.60 23.25
N ARG A 83 7.59 5.46 24.26
CA ARG A 83 7.40 5.07 25.66
C ARG A 83 5.91 4.86 25.96
N ILE A 84 5.60 3.76 26.65
CA ILE A 84 4.24 3.44 27.08
C ILE A 84 3.85 4.39 28.22
N ARG A 85 2.74 5.10 28.04
CA ARG A 85 2.23 6.05 29.05
C ARG A 85 1.95 5.31 30.37
N GLY A 86 2.43 5.86 31.48
CA GLY A 86 2.22 5.28 32.81
C GLY A 86 3.25 4.21 33.22
N THR A 87 4.33 4.04 32.46
CA THR A 87 5.44 3.14 32.83
C THR A 87 6.77 3.90 32.83
N GLU A 88 7.70 3.51 33.71
CA GLU A 88 9.02 4.14 33.78
C GLU A 88 9.96 3.68 32.67
N ASP A 89 9.94 2.39 32.30
CA ASP A 89 10.93 1.81 31.39
C ASP A 89 10.34 0.85 30.32
N GLN A 90 9.06 0.98 29.95
CA GLN A 90 8.50 0.17 28.88
C GLN A 90 8.35 0.95 27.57
N TYR A 91 8.81 0.32 26.49
CA TYR A 91 8.80 0.87 25.14
C TYR A 91 7.99 -0.04 24.20
N GLU A 92 7.24 0.60 23.31
CA GLU A 92 6.65 -0.02 22.13
C GLU A 92 7.52 0.35 20.92
N TYR A 93 7.94 -0.66 20.17
CA TYR A 93 8.66 -0.50 18.90
C TYR A 93 7.67 -0.80 17.78
N TYR A 94 7.61 0.05 16.76
CA TYR A 94 6.61 -0.07 15.70
C TYR A 94 7.13 0.39 14.34
N VAL A 95 6.47 -0.11 13.30
CA VAL A 95 6.65 0.31 11.91
C VAL A 95 5.41 1.08 11.48
N TYR A 96 5.64 2.27 10.94
CA TYR A 96 4.60 3.13 10.41
C TYR A 96 4.88 3.41 8.95
N THR A 97 3.83 3.40 8.13
CA THR A 97 3.91 3.66 6.70
C THR A 97 2.98 4.80 6.33
N LEU A 98 3.41 5.64 5.40
CA LEU A 98 2.55 6.58 4.70
C LEU A 98 2.08 5.91 3.40
N GLU A 99 0.78 5.84 3.18
CA GLU A 99 0.18 5.19 2.02
C GLU A 99 -0.58 6.19 1.18
N ALA A 100 -0.34 6.18 -0.12
CA ALA A 100 -1.12 6.92 -1.10
C ALA A 100 -2.02 5.93 -1.86
N ASN A 101 -3.32 6.18 -1.83
CA ASN A 101 -4.33 5.32 -2.44
C ASN A 101 -5.23 6.14 -3.37
N LEU A 102 -5.45 5.65 -4.59
CA LEU A 102 -6.46 6.19 -5.49
C LEU A 102 -7.85 5.73 -5.04
N VAL A 103 -8.75 6.66 -4.76
CA VAL A 103 -10.08 6.41 -4.19
C VAL A 103 -11.17 6.70 -5.23
N PHE A 104 -12.14 5.79 -5.30
CA PHE A 104 -13.27 5.86 -6.22
C PHE A 104 -14.60 6.03 -5.50
N SER A 105 -15.59 6.56 -6.21
CA SER A 105 -16.93 6.87 -5.67
C SER A 105 -17.70 5.65 -5.18
N ASN A 106 -17.35 4.46 -5.64
CA ASN A 106 -17.92 3.18 -5.20
C ASN A 106 -17.18 2.55 -4.01
N GLY A 107 -16.20 3.25 -3.42
CA GLY A 107 -15.39 2.73 -2.31
C GLY A 107 -14.23 1.83 -2.73
N LEU A 108 -14.01 1.60 -4.03
CA LEU A 108 -12.79 0.94 -4.50
C LEU A 108 -11.57 1.82 -4.19
N THR A 109 -10.49 1.19 -3.75
CA THR A 109 -9.19 1.84 -3.53
C THR A 109 -8.07 1.08 -4.24
N LEU A 110 -7.17 1.78 -4.92
CA LEU A 110 -5.98 1.20 -5.54
C LEU A 110 -4.71 1.81 -4.94
N PRO A 111 -3.75 0.99 -4.45
CA PRO A 111 -2.51 1.49 -3.88
C PRO A 111 -1.62 2.08 -4.97
N LEU A 112 -1.11 3.28 -4.73
CA LEU A 112 -0.20 3.98 -5.63
C LEU A 112 1.25 3.92 -5.14
N MET A 113 1.46 4.10 -3.83
CA MET A 113 2.79 4.20 -3.24
C MET A 113 2.72 3.95 -1.73
N THR A 114 3.78 3.36 -1.18
CA THR A 114 3.98 3.24 0.27
C THR A 114 5.37 3.74 0.65
N GLU A 115 5.46 4.56 1.69
CA GLU A 115 6.74 5.02 2.24
C GLU A 115 6.83 4.61 3.71
N PHE A 116 7.94 3.98 4.10
CA PHE A 116 8.22 3.69 5.50
C PHE A 116 8.69 4.96 6.22
N LEU A 117 8.12 5.25 7.38
CA LEU A 117 8.63 6.32 8.24
C LEU A 117 9.80 5.79 9.07
N ASP A 118 10.95 6.44 8.95
CA ASP A 118 12.13 6.20 9.75
C ASP A 118 12.50 7.44 10.60
N ASN A 119 13.33 7.23 11.61
CA ASN A 119 13.83 8.30 12.49
C ASN A 119 15.25 8.75 12.11
N THR A 120 15.71 8.45 10.88
CA THR A 120 17.13 8.60 10.50
C THR A 120 17.51 10.02 10.06
N SER A 121 16.53 10.89 9.82
CA SER A 121 16.79 12.28 9.47
C SER A 121 16.91 13.16 10.71
N GLU A 122 17.97 13.97 10.78
CA GLU A 122 18.01 15.13 11.67
C GLU A 122 16.72 15.91 11.46
N VAL A 123 15.85 15.93 12.48
CA VAL A 123 14.64 16.74 12.46
C VAL A 123 15.10 18.19 12.47
N ASN A 124 15.24 18.81 11.31
CA ASN A 124 15.29 20.25 11.23
C ASN A 124 13.89 20.74 11.68
N PRO A 125 13.75 21.41 12.83
CA PRO A 125 12.46 21.85 13.33
C PRO A 125 11.77 22.87 12.40
N GLU A 126 12.50 23.42 11.41
CA GLU A 126 11.94 24.25 10.34
C GLU A 126 11.59 23.45 9.07
N SER A 127 12.05 22.20 8.94
CA SER A 127 11.56 21.27 7.91
C SER A 127 10.29 20.58 8.40
N ASN A 128 9.23 21.38 8.57
CA ASN A 128 7.92 20.85 8.21
C ASN A 128 8.04 20.44 6.74
N LYS A 129 8.36 19.16 6.47
CA LYS A 129 8.04 18.51 5.21
C LYS A 129 6.51 18.47 5.16
N THR A 130 5.95 19.64 4.89
CA THR A 130 4.59 19.80 4.44
C THR A 130 4.58 19.05 3.13
N VAL A 131 4.12 17.80 3.14
CA VAL A 131 3.77 17.11 1.90
C VAL A 131 2.71 17.99 1.29
N LYS A 132 3.11 18.81 0.31
CA LYS A 132 2.18 19.60 -0.46
C LYS A 132 1.31 18.59 -1.18
N VAL A 133 0.10 18.38 -0.66
CA VAL A 133 -0.96 17.66 -1.36
C VAL A 133 -1.21 18.45 -2.62
N LYS A 134 -0.59 18.03 -3.72
CA LYS A 134 -0.87 18.56 -5.04
C LYS A 134 -2.13 17.84 -5.49
N VAL A 135 -3.28 18.47 -5.26
CA VAL A 135 -4.51 18.09 -5.94
C VAL A 135 -4.18 18.12 -7.44
N LEU A 136 -4.46 17.02 -8.15
CA LEU A 136 -4.22 16.87 -9.59
C LEU A 136 -5.12 17.79 -10.45
N SER A 137 -5.54 18.94 -9.93
CA SER A 137 -6.21 20.00 -10.69
C SER A 137 -5.27 20.72 -11.66
N ASP A 138 -3.95 20.58 -11.48
CA ASP A 138 -2.93 21.28 -12.27
C ASP A 138 -2.42 20.46 -13.47
N TRP A 139 -2.97 19.27 -13.71
CA TRP A 139 -2.57 18.42 -14.83
C TRP A 139 -3.34 18.82 -16.10
N GLN A 140 -2.67 19.55 -16.99
CA GLN A 140 -3.17 19.83 -18.34
C GLN A 140 -2.65 18.73 -19.29
N PRO A 141 -3.51 17.94 -19.95
CA PRO A 141 -3.07 17.04 -21.01
C PRO A 141 -2.62 17.85 -22.23
N GLY A 142 -1.46 17.48 -22.78
CA GLY A 142 -1.10 17.75 -24.17
C GLY A 142 -1.78 16.77 -25.12
#